data_AF-A0A439DEL1-F1
#
_entry.id   AF-A0A439DEL1-F1
#
_cell.length_a   1.000
_cell.length_b   1.000
_cell.length_c   1.000
_cell.angle_alpha   90.00
_cell.angle_beta   90.00
_cell.angle_gamma   90.00
#
_symmetry.space_group_name_H-M   'P 1'
#
loop_
_entity.id
_entity.type
_entity.pdbx_description
1 polymer ?
#
loop_
_entity_poly.entity_id
_entity_poly.type
_entity_poly.pdbx_seq_one_letter_code
_entity_poly.pdbx_strand_id
1 'polypeptide(L)'
;MVNGILEKRKADLRDGTFKKEIGESRDLLTYMLEESELQRQQTGQEPWTAEDIIGHLLNFISAGHETTANSVTWALYILSTRHEIQDKLRNELQKLLKSNVEPTYDEVNGLPYLHNFVREVLRLYTPTILGPREATKDLVIEGVYIPKGTLVDLHMPLLHHRQGIWGPDASVFSPERWDNLTGSSASPYAFEAFIQGPRMCPGKNFAVAQIKCMLIELKKKESREDSERELLVNEEEALGREIKIANPAVTYRPAGALHKTTGKMVRQTAIDLARSVEQNYAQSKYWEFERFLGAGSYGVAVLVRERKDTSEPRTRMAVKLAQAAGVRELQKEIQWLQTLNGAKHIVKILAYCDDLVAASKEAAKQSVASGVLDAVLRSDTAPVPVMTAFDTLVGMKGPALAIEYIEGSDLLHFIQDGLLRKGERPPNKVLWSLFLCLVRATIGMAYPIGAAIGEPPILETIPDDARPERAIVHGDVAPRNVMIQPGDELGEHKIGQSLKLIDFGAAFEYLTPNGGPQGNLYDAAEIIINLFGNLPMRKVVVAWESYDTRAGIILPQNGQDPFPEVDLELRSLLARCMYTSPYRRPALDEVFEIANNAVTTKNERAFPNPERETPGAIRAFWQKFFFDLPE
;
A
#
# COMPACT_ATOMS: atom_id res chain seq x y z
N MET A 1 26.70 -10.26 9.84
CA MET A 1 26.76 -10.04 8.38
C MET A 1 27.91 -9.13 7.98
N VAL A 2 27.98 -7.88 8.47
CA VAL A 2 29.04 -6.90 8.10
C VAL A 2 30.46 -7.37 8.44
N ASN A 3 30.68 -7.94 9.63
CA ASN A 3 31.98 -8.55 10.00
C ASN A 3 32.46 -9.61 8.99
N GLY A 4 31.53 -10.43 8.46
CA GLY A 4 31.87 -11.44 7.47
C GLY A 4 32.31 -10.84 6.12
N ILE A 5 31.71 -9.70 5.73
CA ILE A 5 32.09 -8.96 4.52
C ILE A 5 33.48 -8.33 4.69
N LEU A 6 33.74 -7.74 5.85
CA LEU A 6 35.03 -7.14 6.19
C LEU A 6 36.17 -8.17 6.16
N GLU A 7 35.98 -9.30 6.84
CA GLU A 7 37.01 -10.35 6.92
C GLU A 7 37.25 -11.01 5.56
N LYS A 8 36.18 -11.23 4.78
CA LYS A 8 36.31 -11.69 3.40
C LYS A 8 37.12 -10.69 2.57
N ARG A 9 36.79 -9.40 2.61
CA ARG A 9 37.52 -8.38 1.84
C ARG A 9 39.00 -8.27 2.24
N LYS A 10 39.31 -8.38 3.54
CA LYS A 10 40.70 -8.43 4.02
C LYS A 10 41.44 -9.67 3.51
N ALA A 11 40.76 -10.82 3.39
CA ALA A 11 41.35 -12.02 2.79
C ALA A 11 41.59 -11.81 1.29
N ASP A 12 40.60 -11.31 0.55
CA ASP A 12 40.68 -11.04 -0.89
C ASP A 12 41.85 -10.08 -1.25
N LEU A 13 42.08 -9.05 -0.41
CA LEU A 13 43.18 -8.11 -0.57
C LEU A 13 44.55 -8.73 -0.24
N ARG A 14 44.63 -9.61 0.77
CA ARG A 14 45.87 -10.31 1.15
C ARG A 14 46.31 -11.32 0.11
N ASP A 15 45.37 -12.07 -0.44
CA ASP A 15 45.65 -13.17 -1.36
C ASP A 15 45.89 -12.67 -2.81
N GLY A 16 45.72 -11.36 -3.07
CA GLY A 16 45.84 -10.79 -4.42
C GLY A 16 44.80 -11.34 -5.40
N THR A 17 43.77 -12.02 -4.89
CA THR A 17 42.71 -12.70 -5.64
C THR A 17 41.54 -11.79 -5.99
N PHE A 18 41.61 -10.51 -5.64
CA PHE A 18 40.67 -9.49 -6.11
C PHE A 18 40.72 -9.39 -7.64
N LYS A 19 39.88 -10.17 -8.32
CA LYS A 19 39.78 -10.23 -9.78
C LYS A 19 38.99 -9.01 -10.27
N LYS A 20 39.62 -8.24 -11.18
CA LYS A 20 38.95 -7.22 -12.01
C LYS A 20 37.96 -7.89 -12.99
N GLU A 21 36.81 -8.34 -12.51
CA GLU A 21 35.67 -8.55 -13.41
C GLU A 21 34.99 -7.21 -13.70
N ILE A 22 34.47 -7.08 -14.92
CA ILE A 22 33.87 -5.83 -15.43
C ILE A 22 32.68 -5.46 -14.53
N GLY A 23 32.84 -4.41 -13.71
CA GLY A 23 31.79 -3.89 -12.84
C GLY A 23 32.16 -3.75 -11.36
N GLU A 24 33.25 -4.37 -10.89
CA GLU A 24 33.76 -4.15 -9.53
C GLU A 24 34.99 -3.21 -9.55
N SER A 25 34.72 -1.91 -9.58
CA SER A 25 35.74 -0.92 -9.20
C SER A 25 36.09 -1.07 -7.72
N ARG A 26 37.29 -0.63 -7.32
CA ARG A 26 37.62 -0.38 -5.90
C ARG A 26 36.45 0.35 -5.24
N ASP A 27 35.82 -0.29 -4.26
CA ASP A 27 34.72 0.31 -3.51
C ASP A 27 35.24 1.01 -2.25
N LEU A 28 34.33 1.69 -1.54
CA LEU A 28 34.68 2.45 -0.34
C LEU A 28 35.37 1.61 0.73
N LEU A 29 34.95 0.35 0.91
CA LEU A 29 35.56 -0.55 1.89
C LEU A 29 37.01 -0.88 1.50
N THR A 30 37.27 -1.13 0.21
CA THR A 30 38.64 -1.33 -0.28
C THR A 30 39.50 -0.10 0.01
N TYR A 31 39.02 1.10 -0.31
CA TYR A 31 39.78 2.34 -0.04
C TYR A 31 40.05 2.55 1.44
N MET A 32 39.07 2.31 2.31
CA MET A 32 39.24 2.43 3.76
C MET A 32 40.30 1.47 4.31
N LEU A 33 40.33 0.23 3.81
CA LEU A 33 41.33 -0.77 4.22
C LEU A 33 42.73 -0.40 3.73
N GLU A 34 42.86 0.03 2.47
CA GLU A 34 44.13 0.46 1.90
C GLU A 34 44.68 1.73 2.60
N GLU A 35 43.82 2.72 2.86
CA GLU A 35 44.21 3.95 3.57
C GLU A 35 44.60 3.68 5.03
N SER A 36 43.89 2.80 5.71
CA SER A 36 44.25 2.36 7.07
C SER A 36 45.66 1.74 7.12
N GLU A 37 46.02 0.94 6.12
CA GLU A 37 47.37 0.36 6.01
C GLU A 37 48.42 1.40 5.60
N LEU A 38 48.08 2.33 4.70
CA LEU A 38 48.97 3.43 4.32
C LEU A 38 49.27 4.36 5.51
N GLN A 39 48.26 4.68 6.33
CA GLN A 39 48.44 5.48 7.54
C GLN A 39 49.41 4.83 8.51
N ARG A 40 49.30 3.50 8.71
CA ARG A 40 50.26 2.73 9.51
C ARG A 40 51.67 2.84 8.95
N GLN A 41 51.83 2.69 7.63
CA GLN A 41 53.14 2.76 6.97
C GLN A 41 53.78 4.15 7.06
N GLN A 42 52.99 5.21 6.96
CA GLN A 42 53.49 6.60 6.90
C GLN A 42 53.70 7.23 8.28
N THR A 43 52.85 6.91 9.25
CA THR A 43 52.82 7.61 10.55
C THR A 43 53.15 6.71 11.73
N GLY A 44 53.19 5.38 11.53
CA GLY A 44 53.34 4.41 12.61
C GLY A 44 52.13 4.27 13.52
N GLN A 45 51.01 4.93 13.20
CA GLN A 45 49.74 4.76 13.92
C GLN A 45 49.15 3.38 13.68
N GLU A 46 48.43 2.84 14.67
CA GLU A 46 47.73 1.58 14.51
C GLU A 46 46.65 1.68 13.41
N PRO A 47 46.45 0.62 12.61
CA PRO A 47 45.33 0.53 11.67
C PRO A 47 44.00 0.76 12.36
N TRP A 48 43.01 1.21 11.58
CA TRP A 48 41.64 1.29 12.03
C TRP A 48 41.15 -0.08 12.48
N THR A 49 40.49 -0.11 13.62
CA THR A 49 39.90 -1.33 14.14
C THR A 49 38.74 -1.77 13.24
N ALA A 50 38.30 -3.02 13.41
CA ALA A 50 37.10 -3.49 12.71
C ALA A 50 35.90 -2.63 13.09
N GLU A 51 35.79 -2.24 14.36
CA GLU A 51 34.75 -1.36 14.88
C GLU A 51 34.79 0.02 14.24
N ASP A 52 35.97 0.62 14.06
CA ASP A 52 36.12 1.93 13.39
C ASP A 52 35.66 1.88 11.93
N ILE A 53 36.10 0.86 11.19
CA ILE A 53 35.72 0.67 9.78
C ILE A 53 34.21 0.47 9.68
N ILE A 54 33.62 -0.35 10.54
CA ILE A 54 32.17 -0.60 10.54
C ILE A 54 31.41 0.67 10.91
N GLY A 55 31.86 1.40 11.93
CA GLY A 55 31.26 2.67 12.34
C GLY A 55 31.22 3.67 11.19
N HIS A 56 32.34 3.83 10.48
CA HIS A 56 32.41 4.70 9.31
C HIS A 56 31.50 4.21 8.17
N LEU A 57 31.47 2.92 7.85
CA LEU A 57 30.58 2.36 6.83
C LEU A 57 29.10 2.60 7.16
N LEU A 58 28.70 2.36 8.41
CA LEU A 58 27.33 2.60 8.87
C LEU A 58 26.97 4.08 8.76
N ASN A 59 27.90 4.98 9.06
CA ASN A 59 27.71 6.42 8.88
C ASN A 59 27.50 6.79 7.41
N PHE A 60 28.30 6.24 6.48
CA PHE A 60 28.12 6.47 5.04
C PHE A 60 26.79 5.91 4.51
N ILE A 61 26.40 4.71 4.94
CA ILE A 61 25.12 4.10 4.56
C ILE A 61 23.96 4.94 5.08
N SER A 62 23.99 5.32 6.36
CA SER A 62 22.95 6.16 6.97
C SER A 62 22.83 7.51 6.25
N ALA A 63 23.96 8.21 6.06
CA ALA A 63 23.98 9.51 5.41
C ALA A 63 23.54 9.46 3.94
N GLY A 64 23.95 8.43 3.20
CA GLY A 64 23.68 8.28 1.76
C GLY A 64 22.32 7.68 1.42
N HIS A 65 21.71 6.91 2.33
CA HIS A 65 20.46 6.21 2.07
C HIS A 65 19.24 7.10 2.28
N GLU A 66 19.01 7.61 3.50
CA GLU A 66 17.76 8.30 3.83
C GLU A 66 17.62 9.63 3.08
N THR A 67 18.70 10.41 2.96
CA THR A 67 18.68 11.73 2.31
C THR A 67 18.37 11.60 0.81
N THR A 68 19.00 10.65 0.13
CA THR A 68 18.78 10.38 -1.30
C THR A 68 17.39 9.80 -1.52
N ALA A 69 16.97 8.82 -0.70
CA ALA A 69 15.64 8.22 -0.81
C ALA A 69 14.54 9.28 -0.66
N ASN A 70 14.64 10.17 0.33
CA ASN A 70 13.68 11.27 0.50
C ASN A 70 13.70 12.25 -0.68
N SER A 71 14.89 12.57 -1.21
CA SER A 71 15.01 13.42 -2.41
C SER A 71 14.30 12.81 -3.62
N VAL A 72 14.47 11.50 -3.83
CA VAL A 72 13.77 10.77 -4.89
C VAL A 72 12.27 10.77 -4.61
N THR A 73 11.83 10.49 -3.39
CA THR A 73 10.42 10.56 -2.98
C THR A 73 9.78 11.91 -3.32
N TRP A 74 10.45 13.03 -3.02
CA TRP A 74 9.97 14.37 -3.37
C TRP A 74 10.02 14.66 -4.87
N ALA A 75 11.05 14.20 -5.57
CA ALA A 75 11.10 14.27 -7.03
C ALA A 75 9.91 13.54 -7.65
N LEU A 76 9.62 12.34 -7.18
CA LEU A 76 8.49 11.54 -7.63
C LEU A 76 7.16 12.21 -7.27
N TYR A 77 7.04 12.81 -6.08
CA TYR A 77 5.88 13.61 -5.70
C TYR A 77 5.63 14.76 -6.69
N ILE A 78 6.65 15.54 -7.05
CA ILE A 78 6.49 16.64 -8.00
C ILE A 78 6.13 16.14 -9.40
N LEU A 79 6.82 15.12 -9.88
CA LEU A 79 6.46 14.51 -11.16
C LEU A 79 5.03 13.97 -11.15
N SER A 80 4.52 13.59 -9.98
CA SER A 80 3.18 13.06 -9.82
C SER A 80 2.07 14.11 -9.76
N THR A 81 2.42 15.36 -9.47
CA THR A 81 1.47 16.47 -9.24
C THR A 81 1.59 17.62 -10.24
N ARG A 82 2.63 17.60 -11.09
CA ARG A 82 2.97 18.65 -12.05
C ARG A 82 3.27 18.03 -13.42
N HIS A 83 2.22 17.72 -14.17
CA HIS A 83 2.33 17.05 -15.46
C HIS A 83 3.16 17.85 -16.48
N GLU A 84 3.06 19.17 -16.46
CA GLU A 84 3.84 20.07 -17.32
C GLU A 84 5.35 19.96 -17.08
N ILE A 85 5.76 19.79 -15.81
CA ILE A 85 7.18 19.58 -15.44
C ILE A 85 7.61 18.17 -15.83
N GLN A 86 6.73 17.19 -15.59
CA GLN A 86 6.96 15.79 -15.95
C GLN A 86 7.17 15.62 -17.46
N ASP A 87 6.33 16.23 -18.30
CA ASP A 87 6.40 16.10 -19.75
C ASP A 87 7.70 16.70 -20.31
N LYS A 88 8.14 17.85 -19.77
CA LYS A 88 9.45 18.44 -20.12
C LYS A 88 10.61 17.52 -19.77
N LEU A 89 10.62 16.96 -18.55
CA LEU A 89 11.65 16.02 -18.13
C LEU A 89 11.64 14.77 -19.00
N ARG A 90 10.47 14.17 -19.21
CA ARG A 90 10.25 12.98 -20.02
C ARG A 90 10.79 13.18 -21.44
N ASN A 91 10.53 14.31 -22.06
CA ASN A 91 11.00 14.63 -23.40
C ASN A 91 12.54 14.68 -23.47
N GLU A 92 13.21 15.26 -22.48
CA GLU A 92 14.67 15.27 -22.40
C GLU A 92 15.22 13.84 -22.21
N LEU A 93 14.67 13.08 -21.26
CA LEU A 93 15.10 11.70 -21.00
C LEU A 93 14.84 10.76 -22.17
N GLN A 94 13.73 10.95 -22.89
CA GLN A 94 13.41 10.15 -24.07
C GLN A 94 14.40 10.39 -25.21
N LYS A 95 14.87 11.63 -25.40
CA LYS A 95 15.91 11.94 -26.39
C LYS A 95 17.21 11.23 -26.06
N LEU A 96 17.63 11.28 -24.79
CA LEU A 96 18.82 10.56 -24.31
C LEU A 96 18.70 9.04 -24.54
N LEU A 97 17.60 8.44 -24.12
CA LEU A 97 17.43 6.98 -24.18
C LEU A 97 17.26 6.47 -25.63
N LYS A 98 16.83 7.33 -26.55
CA LYS A 98 16.85 7.02 -27.99
C LYS A 98 18.27 7.01 -28.56
N SER A 99 19.17 7.86 -28.07
CA SER A 99 20.56 7.90 -28.53
C SER A 99 21.44 6.84 -27.86
N ASN A 100 21.27 6.64 -26.56
CA ASN A 100 22.03 5.67 -25.79
C ASN A 100 21.15 5.05 -24.69
N VAL A 101 20.90 3.73 -24.81
CA VAL A 101 20.10 2.98 -23.83
C VAL A 101 20.84 2.83 -22.49
N GLU A 102 22.17 2.91 -22.48
CA GLU A 102 22.98 2.86 -21.26
C GLU A 102 23.87 4.11 -21.18
N PRO A 103 23.30 5.26 -20.77
CA PRO A 103 24.01 6.54 -20.78
C PRO A 103 25.17 6.54 -19.80
N THR A 104 26.28 7.13 -20.23
CA THR A 104 27.48 7.36 -19.43
C THR A 104 27.25 8.44 -18.37
N TYR A 105 28.16 8.51 -17.38
CA TYR A 105 28.12 9.54 -16.34
C TYR A 105 28.05 10.97 -16.91
N ASP A 106 28.85 11.25 -17.95
CA ASP A 106 28.90 12.57 -18.58
C ASP A 106 27.61 12.89 -19.35
N GLU A 107 27.03 11.90 -20.03
CA GLU A 107 25.74 12.06 -20.70
C GLU A 107 24.61 12.35 -19.71
N VAL A 108 24.56 11.64 -18.56
CA VAL A 108 23.58 11.90 -17.49
C VAL A 108 23.78 13.30 -16.87
N ASN A 109 25.02 13.73 -16.71
CA ASN A 109 25.32 15.05 -16.18
C ASN A 109 25.06 16.19 -17.15
N GLY A 110 25.17 15.93 -18.45
CA GLY A 110 24.91 16.88 -19.52
C GLY A 110 23.44 17.20 -19.78
N LEU A 111 22.50 16.66 -19.00
CA LEU A 111 21.05 16.90 -19.12
C LEU A 111 20.65 18.16 -18.34
N PRO A 112 20.45 19.33 -18.99
CA PRO A 112 20.23 20.60 -18.30
C PRO A 112 18.91 20.62 -17.53
N TYR A 113 17.82 20.12 -18.10
CA TYR A 113 16.51 20.19 -17.45
C TYR A 113 16.44 19.23 -16.27
N LEU A 114 16.94 17.99 -16.42
CA LEU A 114 17.09 17.04 -15.30
C LEU A 114 17.96 17.62 -14.18
N HIS A 115 19.04 18.31 -14.52
CA HIS A 115 19.90 18.95 -13.52
C HIS A 115 19.15 20.04 -12.74
N ASN A 116 18.46 20.93 -13.45
CA ASN A 116 17.66 21.99 -12.83
C ASN A 116 16.49 21.43 -12.00
N PHE A 117 15.84 20.39 -12.50
CA PHE A 117 14.77 19.68 -11.79
C PHE A 117 15.27 19.14 -10.45
N VAL A 118 16.39 18.41 -10.43
CA VAL A 118 16.96 17.86 -9.20
C VAL A 118 17.38 18.98 -8.23
N ARG A 119 17.94 20.09 -8.72
CA ARG A 119 18.27 21.24 -7.88
C ARG A 119 17.03 21.86 -7.24
N GLU A 120 15.93 21.96 -7.98
CA GLU A 120 14.68 22.52 -7.47
C GLU A 120 14.00 21.61 -6.44
N VAL A 121 14.05 20.28 -6.64
CA VAL A 121 13.63 19.30 -5.63
C VAL A 121 14.41 19.51 -4.33
N LEU A 122 15.73 19.59 -4.41
CA LEU A 122 16.58 19.76 -3.25
C LEU A 122 16.45 21.13 -2.58
N ARG A 123 16.04 22.16 -3.32
CA ARG A 123 15.79 23.50 -2.78
C ARG A 123 14.48 23.52 -1.99
N LEU A 124 13.38 23.12 -2.59
CA LEU A 124 12.06 23.20 -1.97
C LEU A 124 11.84 22.13 -0.89
N TYR A 125 12.36 20.93 -1.13
CA TYR A 125 12.19 19.77 -0.24
C TYR A 125 13.55 19.26 0.23
N THR A 126 14.32 20.14 0.85
CA THR A 126 15.66 19.81 1.34
C THR A 126 15.58 18.69 2.39
N PRO A 127 16.20 17.52 2.17
CA PRO A 127 16.13 16.42 3.13
C PRO A 127 16.78 16.76 4.47
N THR A 128 17.84 17.56 4.46
CA THR A 128 18.55 18.03 5.66
C THR A 128 18.04 19.40 6.09
N ILE A 129 17.50 19.49 7.31
CA ILE A 129 16.81 20.70 7.80
C ILE A 129 17.78 21.65 8.51
N LEU A 130 18.74 21.09 9.26
CA LEU A 130 19.65 21.82 10.14
C LEU A 130 21.11 21.51 9.82
N GLY A 131 21.97 22.51 9.98
CA GLY A 131 23.42 22.37 9.97
C GLY A 131 24.03 22.95 11.24
N PRO A 132 24.09 22.18 12.36
CA PRO A 132 24.56 22.70 13.64
C PRO A 132 26.05 23.00 13.62
N ARG A 133 26.44 24.08 14.32
CA ARG A 133 27.81 24.48 14.60
C ARG A 133 27.94 24.87 16.06
N GLU A 134 29.11 24.68 16.65
CA GLU A 134 29.43 25.20 17.98
C GLU A 134 30.53 26.25 17.84
N ALA A 135 30.34 27.42 18.47
CA ALA A 135 31.36 28.46 18.52
C ALA A 135 32.53 28.00 19.39
N THR A 136 33.69 27.72 18.79
CA THR A 136 34.87 27.25 19.54
C THR A 136 35.60 28.36 20.30
N LYS A 137 35.25 29.62 20.03
CA LYS A 137 35.74 30.84 20.67
C LYS A 137 34.68 31.94 20.54
N ASP A 138 34.83 33.02 21.32
CA ASP A 138 34.02 34.22 21.17
C ASP A 138 34.25 34.84 19.78
N LEU A 139 33.16 35.22 19.10
CA LEU A 139 33.21 35.77 17.75
C LEU A 139 32.06 36.74 17.49
N VAL A 140 32.21 37.61 16.48
CA VAL A 140 31.16 38.55 16.05
C VAL A 140 30.80 38.26 14.59
N ILE A 141 29.53 37.99 14.31
CA ILE A 141 29.00 37.79 12.94
C ILE A 141 27.98 38.89 12.67
N GLU A 142 28.17 39.68 11.61
CA GLU A 142 27.24 40.77 11.24
C GLU A 142 26.90 41.72 12.41
N GLY A 143 27.90 42.00 13.27
CA GLY A 143 27.74 42.84 14.47
C GLY A 143 27.12 42.14 15.69
N VAL A 144 26.73 40.87 15.58
CA VAL A 144 26.18 40.07 16.68
C VAL A 144 27.31 39.32 17.40
N TYR A 145 27.48 39.58 18.70
CA TYR A 145 28.41 38.84 19.55
C TYR A 145 27.88 37.44 19.88
N ILE A 146 28.71 36.43 19.62
CA ILE A 146 28.42 35.01 19.83
C ILE A 146 29.48 34.45 20.80
N PRO A 147 29.11 34.12 22.04
CA PRO A 147 30.02 33.51 23.00
C PRO A 147 30.50 32.13 22.58
N LYS A 148 31.70 31.74 23.05
CA LYS A 148 32.21 30.37 22.99
C LYS A 148 31.19 29.39 23.60
N GLY A 149 31.02 28.24 22.96
CA GLY A 149 30.09 27.17 23.35
C GLY A 149 28.66 27.38 22.81
N THR A 150 28.38 28.50 22.14
CA THR A 150 27.06 28.75 21.56
C THR A 150 26.82 27.83 20.35
N LEU A 151 25.68 27.14 20.35
CA LEU A 151 25.21 26.41 19.16
C LEU A 151 24.58 27.39 18.16
N VAL A 152 24.99 27.29 16.91
CA VAL A 152 24.52 28.09 15.79
C VAL A 152 24.02 27.15 14.71
N ASP A 153 22.71 27.20 14.46
CA ASP A 153 22.06 26.34 13.47
C ASP A 153 21.82 27.09 12.16
N LEU A 154 22.23 26.48 11.06
CA LEU A 154 21.82 26.88 9.72
C LEU A 154 20.50 26.18 9.39
N HIS A 155 19.47 26.94 9.03
CA HIS A 155 18.15 26.41 8.66
C HIS A 155 17.93 26.50 7.14
N MET A 156 18.23 25.41 6.43
CA MET A 156 18.22 25.35 4.97
C MET A 156 16.82 25.62 4.39
N PRO A 157 15.72 25.03 4.93
CA PRO A 157 14.39 25.32 4.40
C PRO A 157 14.02 26.81 4.52
N LEU A 158 14.38 27.48 5.62
CA LEU A 158 14.10 28.91 5.78
C LEU A 158 14.84 29.74 4.72
N LEU A 159 16.10 29.42 4.47
CA LEU A 159 16.91 30.07 3.45
C LEU A 159 16.34 29.82 2.04
N HIS A 160 15.99 28.57 1.74
CA HIS A 160 15.51 28.16 0.43
C HIS A 160 14.12 28.68 0.08
N HIS A 161 13.28 28.99 1.07
CA HIS A 161 11.94 29.54 0.88
C HIS A 161 11.89 31.07 1.07
N ARG A 162 13.03 31.72 1.39
CA ARG A 162 13.06 33.16 1.65
C ARG A 162 12.81 33.96 0.37
N GLN A 163 11.69 34.67 0.33
CA GLN A 163 11.32 35.51 -0.82
C GLN A 163 12.34 36.61 -1.13
N GLY A 164 13.01 37.16 -0.12
CA GLY A 164 14.09 38.14 -0.33
C GLY A 164 15.34 37.59 -1.05
N ILE A 165 15.44 36.27 -1.21
CA ILE A 165 16.50 35.60 -1.97
C ILE A 165 15.93 35.06 -3.27
N TRP A 166 14.83 34.31 -3.20
CA TRP A 166 14.30 33.51 -4.31
C TRP A 166 13.18 34.18 -5.11
N GLY A 167 12.71 35.36 -4.67
CA GLY A 167 11.60 36.09 -5.28
C GLY A 167 10.23 35.79 -4.65
N PRO A 168 9.16 36.47 -5.08
CA PRO A 168 7.82 36.26 -4.54
C PRO A 168 7.28 34.85 -4.79
N ASP A 169 7.81 34.16 -5.80
CA ASP A 169 7.48 32.79 -6.19
C ASP A 169 8.39 31.74 -5.49
N ALA A 170 9.06 32.10 -4.38
CA ALA A 170 10.01 31.23 -3.68
C ALA A 170 9.42 29.85 -3.30
N SER A 171 8.12 29.77 -3.03
CA SER A 171 7.41 28.53 -2.69
C SER A 171 6.92 27.74 -3.91
N VAL A 172 7.03 28.31 -5.12
CA VAL A 172 6.62 27.66 -6.36
C VAL A 172 7.77 26.79 -6.88
N PHE A 173 7.44 25.54 -7.23
CA PHE A 173 8.39 24.64 -7.87
C PHE A 173 8.58 25.03 -9.34
N SER A 174 9.76 25.56 -9.67
CA SER A 174 10.12 25.91 -11.05
C SER A 174 11.57 25.52 -11.36
N PRO A 175 11.82 24.44 -12.10
CA PRO A 175 13.15 24.10 -12.60
C PRO A 175 13.79 25.22 -13.44
N GLU A 176 12.99 25.97 -14.21
CA GLU A 176 13.48 27.02 -15.10
C GLU A 176 14.09 28.23 -14.36
N ARG A 177 13.84 28.37 -13.05
CA ARG A 177 14.49 29.45 -12.27
C ARG A 177 16.00 29.38 -12.31
N TRP A 178 16.54 28.16 -12.41
CA TRP A 178 17.97 27.91 -12.37
C TRP A 178 18.69 28.42 -13.63
N ASP A 179 17.95 28.69 -14.70
CA ASP A 179 18.48 29.27 -15.94
C ASP A 179 18.70 30.78 -15.83
N ASN A 180 18.03 31.46 -14.89
CA ASN A 180 18.00 32.93 -14.80
C ASN A 180 18.16 33.44 -13.35
N LEU A 181 19.14 32.89 -12.62
CA LEU A 181 19.44 33.38 -11.26
C LEU A 181 20.00 34.80 -11.29
N THR A 182 19.47 35.68 -10.44
CA THR A 182 19.89 37.08 -10.32
C THR A 182 19.98 37.52 -8.86
N GLY A 183 20.76 38.57 -8.60
CA GLY A 183 20.91 39.14 -7.26
C GLY A 183 21.32 38.09 -6.22
N SER A 184 20.64 38.08 -5.07
CA SER A 184 20.91 37.17 -3.96
C SER A 184 20.80 35.69 -4.33
N SER A 185 19.90 35.31 -5.24
CA SER A 185 19.73 33.91 -5.67
C SER A 185 20.92 33.35 -6.45
N ALA A 186 21.76 34.20 -7.04
CA ALA A 186 22.97 33.80 -7.75
C ALA A 186 24.15 33.48 -6.80
N SER A 187 24.02 33.80 -5.50
CA SER A 187 25.04 33.49 -4.50
C SER A 187 25.19 31.96 -4.35
N PRO A 188 26.43 31.43 -4.27
CA PRO A 188 26.65 30.02 -3.96
C PRO A 188 26.09 29.63 -2.58
N TYR A 189 25.88 30.60 -1.69
CA TYR A 189 25.29 30.44 -0.37
C TYR A 189 23.76 30.60 -0.35
N ALA A 190 23.10 30.82 -1.49
CA ALA A 190 21.64 30.84 -1.58
C ALA A 190 21.05 29.42 -1.57
N PHE A 191 21.83 28.44 -2.05
CA PHE A 191 21.46 27.02 -2.14
C PHE A 191 22.41 26.17 -1.30
N GLU A 192 21.94 25.77 -0.13
CA GLU A 192 22.69 25.11 0.95
C GLU A 192 22.23 23.66 1.18
N ALA A 193 21.59 23.02 0.20
CA ALA A 193 21.11 21.63 0.33
C ALA A 193 22.21 20.61 0.65
N PHE A 194 23.46 20.95 0.33
CA PHE A 194 24.64 20.15 0.66
C PHE A 194 25.62 20.86 1.62
N ILE A 195 25.25 22.04 2.11
CA ILE A 195 26.10 22.98 2.85
C ILE A 195 27.32 23.44 2.03
N GLN A 196 27.83 24.64 2.29
CA GLN A 196 29.08 25.17 1.71
C GLN A 196 30.24 25.22 2.73
N GLY A 197 31.46 25.23 2.20
CA GLY A 197 32.70 25.37 2.99
C GLY A 197 33.31 24.03 3.44
N PRO A 198 34.20 24.04 4.47
CA PRO A 198 35.02 22.88 4.84
C PRO A 198 34.23 21.65 5.33
N ARG A 199 32.96 21.82 5.66
CA ARG A 199 32.03 20.77 6.10
C ARG A 199 30.92 20.52 5.08
N MET A 200 31.13 20.90 3.82
CA MET A 200 30.22 20.57 2.72
C MET A 200 30.07 19.05 2.60
N CYS A 201 28.91 18.60 2.16
CA CYS A 201 28.61 17.18 2.02
C CYS A 201 29.58 16.51 1.03
N PRO A 202 30.40 15.53 1.46
CA PRO A 202 31.31 14.82 0.57
C PRO A 202 30.55 13.96 -0.46
N GLY A 203 29.32 13.56 -0.14
CA GLY A 203 28.45 12.76 -1.00
C GLY A 203 27.72 13.54 -2.09
N LYS A 204 27.87 14.87 -2.18
CA LYS A 204 27.09 15.73 -3.10
C LYS A 204 27.01 15.19 -4.53
N ASN A 205 28.16 14.93 -5.14
CA ASN A 205 28.22 14.49 -6.53
C ASN A 205 27.63 13.09 -6.72
N PHE A 206 27.87 12.20 -5.75
CA PHE A 206 27.32 10.85 -5.77
C PHE A 206 25.80 10.85 -5.60
N ALA A 207 25.27 11.61 -4.65
CA ALA A 207 23.83 11.73 -4.40
C ALA A 207 23.09 12.30 -5.62
N VAL A 208 23.59 13.39 -6.21
CA VAL A 208 22.99 13.97 -7.42
C VAL A 208 23.00 12.98 -8.58
N ALA A 209 24.12 12.29 -8.81
CA ALA A 209 24.21 11.26 -9.85
C ALA A 209 23.23 10.11 -9.59
N GLN A 210 23.15 9.63 -8.35
CA GLN A 210 22.25 8.55 -7.95
C GLN A 210 20.77 8.92 -8.18
N ILE A 211 20.35 10.12 -7.77
CA ILE A 211 18.99 10.62 -7.99
C ILE A 211 18.68 10.67 -9.50
N LYS A 212 19.59 11.24 -10.30
CA LYS A 212 19.44 11.33 -11.76
C LYS A 212 19.32 9.95 -12.40
N CYS A 213 20.22 9.02 -12.06
CA CYS A 213 20.19 7.65 -12.59
C CYS A 213 18.88 6.93 -12.22
N MET A 214 18.41 7.07 -10.99
CA MET A 214 17.12 6.47 -10.58
C MET A 214 15.94 7.00 -11.40
N LEU A 215 15.90 8.31 -11.68
CA LEU A 215 14.86 8.90 -12.55
C LEU A 215 14.94 8.41 -14.00
N ILE A 216 16.15 8.22 -14.53
CA ILE A 216 16.37 7.65 -15.87
C ILE A 216 15.94 6.18 -15.93
N GLU A 217 16.32 5.36 -14.96
CA GLU A 217 15.93 3.94 -14.89
C GLU A 217 14.42 3.76 -14.76
N LEU A 218 13.75 4.64 -14.01
CA LEU A 218 12.29 4.69 -13.94
C LEU A 218 11.68 4.93 -15.33
N LYS A 219 12.27 5.82 -16.14
CA LYS A 219 11.82 6.05 -17.52
C LYS A 219 12.13 4.88 -18.45
N LYS A 220 13.28 4.21 -18.31
CA LYS A 220 13.60 2.99 -19.09
C LYS A 220 12.56 1.89 -18.84
N LYS A 221 12.18 1.67 -17.58
CA LYS A 221 11.18 0.66 -17.22
C LYS A 221 9.80 0.96 -17.84
N GLU A 222 9.39 2.23 -17.88
CA GLU A 222 8.17 2.69 -18.57
C GLU A 222 8.18 2.31 -20.06
N SER A 223 9.34 2.41 -20.74
CA SER A 223 9.44 2.12 -22.17
C SER A 223 9.44 0.64 -22.55
N ARG A 224 9.72 -0.27 -21.60
CA ARG A 224 9.80 -1.73 -21.82
C ARG A 224 8.48 -2.44 -21.52
N GLU A 225 7.63 -1.85 -20.69
CA GLU A 225 6.26 -2.30 -20.45
C GLU A 225 5.36 -1.54 -21.43
N ASP A 226 4.85 -2.22 -22.48
CA ASP A 226 4.09 -1.69 -23.64
C ASP A 226 2.82 -0.91 -23.27
N SER A 227 2.99 0.23 -22.60
CA SER A 227 1.94 0.84 -21.82
C SER A 227 2.10 2.36 -21.78
N GLU A 228 1.04 3.06 -22.18
CA GLU A 228 0.85 4.50 -21.99
C GLU A 228 0.68 4.83 -20.48
N ARG A 229 1.68 4.50 -19.66
CA ARG A 229 1.66 4.66 -18.20
C ARG A 229 2.47 5.88 -17.82
N GLU A 230 1.78 6.92 -17.35
CA GLU A 230 2.47 7.99 -16.63
C GLU A 230 3.05 7.52 -15.30
N LEU A 231 4.18 8.13 -14.97
CA LEU A 231 4.84 8.04 -13.70
C LEU A 231 4.03 8.80 -12.65
N LEU A 232 3.38 8.02 -11.77
CA LEU A 232 3.05 8.35 -10.39
C LEU A 232 1.95 9.39 -10.22
N VAL A 233 0.94 9.11 -9.41
CA VAL A 233 0.02 10.10 -8.81
C VAL A 233 -0.27 9.60 -7.40
N ASN A 234 -0.11 10.47 -6.39
CA ASN A 234 -0.45 10.18 -5.00
C ASN A 234 -1.99 10.09 -4.83
N GLU A 235 -2.47 9.02 -4.18
CA GLU A 235 -3.90 8.87 -3.85
C GLU A 235 -4.43 10.00 -2.97
N GLU A 236 -3.65 10.52 -2.02
CA GLU A 236 -4.14 11.48 -1.04
C GLU A 236 -4.48 12.85 -1.65
N GLU A 237 -3.71 13.31 -2.64
CA GLU A 237 -3.96 14.59 -3.32
C GLU A 237 -4.95 14.44 -4.48
N ALA A 238 -5.00 13.27 -5.13
CA ALA A 238 -6.10 12.93 -6.05
C ALA A 238 -7.48 12.94 -5.34
N LEU A 239 -7.47 12.79 -4.01
CA LEU A 239 -8.64 12.85 -3.12
C LEU A 239 -8.81 14.22 -2.43
N GLY A 240 -8.02 15.24 -2.78
CA GLY A 240 -8.14 16.60 -2.23
C GLY A 240 -7.71 16.76 -0.77
N ARG A 241 -6.88 15.84 -0.23
CA ARG A 241 -6.36 15.94 1.14
C ARG A 241 -5.04 16.71 1.16
N GLU A 242 -4.93 17.66 2.07
CA GLU A 242 -3.70 18.40 2.33
C GLU A 242 -2.64 17.44 2.92
N ILE A 243 -1.47 17.33 2.28
CA ILE A 243 -0.39 16.47 2.78
C ILE A 243 0.09 17.06 4.10
N LYS A 244 -0.22 16.40 5.21
CA LYS A 244 0.36 16.75 6.50
C LYS A 244 1.85 16.45 6.44
N ILE A 245 2.68 17.43 6.77
CA ILE A 245 4.12 17.22 6.95
C ILE A 245 4.30 16.79 8.41
N ALA A 246 4.65 15.52 8.65
CA ALA A 246 4.97 15.04 9.98
C ALA A 246 6.48 14.93 10.12
N ASN A 247 7.04 15.65 11.10
CA ASN A 247 8.46 15.65 11.37
C ASN A 247 8.80 15.07 12.75
N PRO A 248 8.88 13.74 12.91
CA PRO A 248 9.52 13.12 14.07
C PRO A 248 10.99 12.72 13.81
N ALA A 249 11.62 13.11 12.69
CA ALA A 249 12.96 12.63 12.28
C ALA A 249 13.93 13.77 11.94
N VAL A 250 15.23 13.47 11.80
CA VAL A 250 16.26 14.46 11.40
C VAL A 250 16.17 14.82 9.91
N THR A 251 15.35 14.09 9.13
CA THR A 251 15.17 14.26 7.70
C THR A 251 13.73 14.66 7.32
N TYR A 252 13.60 15.58 6.36
CA TYR A 252 12.31 16.11 5.89
C TYR A 252 11.56 15.09 5.00
N ARG A 253 10.41 14.60 5.45
CA ARG A 253 9.61 13.56 4.76
C ARG A 253 8.11 13.86 4.77
N PRO A 254 7.32 13.29 3.83
CA PRO A 254 5.85 13.31 3.90
C PRO A 254 5.35 12.56 5.16
N ALA A 255 4.21 12.95 5.75
CA ALA A 255 3.56 12.09 6.74
C ALA A 255 2.95 10.87 6.03
N GLY A 256 3.41 9.66 6.36
CA GLY A 256 2.92 8.43 5.74
C GLY A 256 3.80 7.91 4.59
N ALA A 257 3.33 6.87 3.90
CA ALA A 257 3.99 6.30 2.73
C ALA A 257 3.40 6.91 1.44
N LEU A 258 4.24 7.26 0.45
CA LEU A 258 3.74 7.60 -0.88
C LEU A 258 3.40 6.31 -1.63
N HIS A 259 2.12 6.11 -1.95
CA HIS A 259 1.66 4.97 -2.72
C HIS A 259 1.79 5.22 -4.23
N LYS A 260 2.34 4.24 -4.97
CA LYS A 260 2.50 4.27 -6.43
C LYS A 260 1.28 3.65 -7.10
N THR A 261 0.57 4.41 -7.93
CA THR A 261 -0.41 3.90 -8.89
C THR A 261 -0.02 4.31 -10.31
N THR A 262 0.07 3.35 -11.23
CA THR A 262 0.45 3.56 -12.65
C THR A 262 -0.79 3.65 -13.54
N GLY A 263 -0.91 4.69 -14.38
CA GLY A 263 -1.89 4.78 -15.48
C GLY A 263 -2.53 6.17 -15.67
N LYS A 264 -2.25 6.86 -16.80
CA LYS A 264 -2.78 8.22 -17.09
C LYS A 264 -4.24 8.21 -17.54
N MET A 265 -4.59 7.30 -18.45
CA MET A 265 -5.91 7.32 -19.12
C MET A 265 -7.07 6.91 -18.20
N VAL A 266 -6.75 6.04 -17.23
CA VAL A 266 -7.67 5.52 -16.22
C VAL A 266 -8.07 6.59 -15.20
N ARG A 267 -7.17 7.54 -14.86
CA ARG A 267 -7.34 8.40 -13.69
C ARG A 267 -8.00 9.74 -13.99
N GLN A 268 -7.74 10.38 -15.14
CA GLN A 268 -8.49 11.59 -15.53
C GLN A 268 -9.97 11.26 -15.74
N THR A 269 -10.25 10.15 -16.43
CA THR A 269 -11.61 9.63 -16.61
C THR A 269 -12.27 9.28 -15.27
N ALA A 270 -11.55 8.64 -14.35
CA ALA A 270 -12.06 8.37 -13.00
C ALA A 270 -12.30 9.65 -12.18
N ILE A 271 -11.42 10.67 -12.27
CA ILE A 271 -11.60 11.97 -11.61
C ILE A 271 -12.79 12.73 -12.21
N ASP A 272 -12.95 12.73 -13.52
CA ASP A 272 -14.08 13.38 -14.18
C ASP A 272 -15.40 12.66 -13.89
N LEU A 273 -15.37 11.32 -13.83
CA LEU A 273 -16.49 10.50 -13.38
C LEU A 273 -16.82 10.80 -11.91
N ALA A 274 -15.81 10.87 -11.04
CA ALA A 274 -15.94 11.25 -9.64
C ALA A 274 -16.59 12.63 -9.46
N ARG A 275 -16.13 13.66 -10.18
CA ARG A 275 -16.75 14.99 -10.17
C ARG A 275 -18.17 14.97 -10.71
N SER A 276 -18.42 14.20 -11.78
CA SER A 276 -19.78 14.03 -12.31
C SER A 276 -20.72 13.40 -11.28
N VAL A 277 -20.23 12.44 -10.50
CA VAL A 277 -20.99 11.78 -9.43
C VAL A 277 -21.29 12.77 -8.30
N GLU A 278 -20.31 13.55 -7.87
CA GLU A 278 -20.51 14.60 -6.87
C GLU A 278 -21.53 15.65 -7.33
N GLN A 279 -21.44 16.12 -8.59
CA GLN A 279 -22.40 17.04 -9.20
C GLN A 279 -23.82 16.44 -9.28
N ASN A 280 -23.93 15.16 -9.62
CA ASN A 280 -25.22 14.46 -9.64
C ASN A 280 -25.85 14.42 -8.24
N TYR A 281 -25.08 14.07 -7.20
CA TYR A 281 -25.59 14.07 -5.83
C TYR A 281 -25.83 15.47 -5.25
N ALA A 282 -25.13 16.50 -5.74
CA ALA A 282 -25.43 17.88 -5.40
C ALA A 282 -26.85 18.29 -5.85
N GLN A 283 -27.34 17.72 -6.95
CA GLN A 283 -28.68 17.92 -7.49
C GLN A 283 -29.72 16.92 -6.95
N SER A 284 -29.29 15.86 -6.28
CA SER A 284 -30.20 14.86 -5.70
C SER A 284 -30.99 15.43 -4.52
N LYS A 285 -32.30 15.19 -4.51
CA LYS A 285 -33.22 15.62 -3.45
C LYS A 285 -33.04 14.82 -2.15
N TYR A 286 -32.69 13.54 -2.27
CA TYR A 286 -32.72 12.59 -1.14
C TYR A 286 -31.33 12.18 -0.67
N TRP A 287 -30.31 12.29 -1.51
CA TRP A 287 -28.98 11.78 -1.22
C TRP A 287 -27.92 12.86 -1.40
N GLU A 288 -26.89 12.83 -0.56
CA GLU A 288 -25.72 13.67 -0.70
C GLU A 288 -24.45 12.84 -0.73
N PHE A 289 -23.49 13.30 -1.53
CA PHE A 289 -22.15 12.76 -1.56
C PHE A 289 -21.47 13.02 -0.22
N GLU A 290 -20.93 11.98 0.42
CA GLU A 290 -20.20 12.11 1.69
C GLU A 290 -18.69 12.09 1.46
N ARG A 291 -18.15 11.11 0.72
CA ARG A 291 -16.73 11.02 0.37
C ARG A 291 -16.45 9.98 -0.71
N PHE A 292 -15.28 10.03 -1.32
CA PHE A 292 -14.74 8.94 -2.14
C PHE A 292 -14.29 7.76 -1.28
N LEU A 293 -14.56 6.54 -1.76
CA LEU A 293 -14.07 5.29 -1.18
C LEU A 293 -12.85 4.75 -1.95
N GLY A 294 -12.82 4.89 -3.28
CA GLY A 294 -11.69 4.46 -4.11
C GLY A 294 -11.90 4.67 -5.61
N ALA A 295 -10.85 4.51 -6.41
CA ALA A 295 -10.90 4.59 -7.86
C ALA A 295 -9.86 3.65 -8.49
N GLY A 296 -10.19 3.08 -9.66
CA GLY A 296 -9.31 2.14 -10.37
C GLY A 296 -9.55 2.12 -11.87
N SER A 297 -8.88 1.17 -12.55
CA SER A 297 -8.94 0.98 -14.02
C SER A 297 -10.33 0.72 -14.58
N TYR A 298 -11.29 0.35 -13.74
CA TYR A 298 -12.63 -0.02 -14.17
C TYR A 298 -13.72 0.94 -13.65
N GLY A 299 -13.41 1.86 -12.73
CA GLY A 299 -14.44 2.75 -12.20
C GLY A 299 -14.07 3.50 -10.91
N VAL A 300 -15.09 4.04 -10.26
CA VAL A 300 -15.01 4.74 -8.97
C VAL A 300 -15.99 4.15 -7.96
N ALA A 301 -15.65 4.24 -6.68
CA ALA A 301 -16.52 3.91 -5.56
C ALA A 301 -16.67 5.15 -4.66
N VAL A 302 -17.91 5.49 -4.31
CA VAL A 302 -18.27 6.64 -3.47
C VAL A 302 -19.14 6.22 -2.30
N LEU A 303 -19.06 6.98 -1.21
CA LEU A 303 -19.97 6.89 -0.08
C LEU A 303 -21.01 7.99 -0.19
N VAL A 304 -22.27 7.61 -0.12
CA VAL A 304 -23.41 8.52 -0.10
C VAL A 304 -24.20 8.34 1.17
N ARG A 305 -24.86 9.42 1.59
CA ARG A 305 -25.72 9.42 2.77
C ARG A 305 -27.03 10.12 2.49
N GLU A 306 -28.05 9.75 3.23
CA GLU A 306 -29.37 10.35 3.15
C GLU A 306 -29.36 11.82 3.63
N ARG A 307 -30.01 12.71 2.87
CA ARG A 307 -30.21 14.13 3.24
C ARG A 307 -31.27 14.21 4.34
N LYS A 308 -30.99 14.99 5.39
CA LYS A 308 -31.83 15.12 6.58
C LYS A 308 -33.26 15.57 6.23
N ASP A 309 -34.26 14.75 6.56
CA ASP A 309 -35.63 15.21 6.87
C ASP A 309 -36.38 14.36 7.93
N THR A 310 -35.71 13.40 8.59
CA THR A 310 -36.35 12.53 9.62
C THR A 310 -35.49 12.41 10.88
N SER A 311 -36.13 12.06 12.00
CA SER A 311 -35.55 11.87 13.34
C SER A 311 -34.78 10.55 13.50
N GLU A 312 -34.50 9.85 12.41
CA GLU A 312 -33.89 8.51 12.37
C GLU A 312 -32.39 8.55 12.01
N PRO A 313 -31.62 7.49 12.33
CA PRO A 313 -30.22 7.41 11.95
C PRO A 313 -30.01 7.51 10.43
N ARG A 314 -28.94 8.20 10.02
CA ARG A 314 -28.64 8.43 8.59
C ARG A 314 -28.26 7.14 7.90
N THR A 315 -29.02 6.76 6.87
CA THR A 315 -28.66 5.64 5.99
C THR A 315 -27.42 6.01 5.15
N ARG A 316 -26.43 5.12 5.09
CA ARG A 316 -25.22 5.23 4.27
C ARG A 316 -25.11 4.07 3.31
N MET A 317 -24.65 4.32 2.09
CA MET A 317 -24.46 3.29 1.06
C MET A 317 -23.21 3.55 0.24
N ALA A 318 -22.55 2.47 -0.21
CA ALA A 318 -21.46 2.57 -1.17
C ALA A 318 -22.00 2.42 -2.59
N VAL A 319 -21.56 3.28 -3.50
CA VAL A 319 -21.97 3.26 -4.91
C VAL A 319 -20.73 3.10 -5.79
N LYS A 320 -20.69 2.01 -6.56
CA LYS A 320 -19.69 1.75 -7.60
C LYS A 320 -20.23 2.19 -8.96
N LEU A 321 -19.40 2.86 -9.74
CA LEU A 321 -19.71 3.29 -11.10
C LEU A 321 -18.58 2.91 -12.05
N ALA A 322 -18.92 2.33 -13.19
CA ALA A 322 -17.93 1.98 -14.19
C ALA A 322 -17.56 3.19 -15.06
N GLN A 323 -16.28 3.25 -15.45
CA GLN A 323 -15.88 4.00 -16.64
C GLN A 323 -15.98 3.12 -17.89
N ALA A 324 -15.83 3.70 -19.09
CA ALA A 324 -16.02 2.99 -20.35
C ALA A 324 -15.23 1.67 -20.45
N ALA A 325 -14.00 1.64 -19.90
CA ALA A 325 -13.14 0.46 -19.89
C ALA A 325 -13.55 -0.63 -18.87
N GLY A 326 -14.43 -0.32 -17.91
CA GLY A 326 -14.87 -1.21 -16.83
C GLY A 326 -16.33 -1.61 -16.88
N VAL A 327 -17.03 -1.27 -17.96
CA VAL A 327 -18.46 -1.58 -18.14
C VAL A 327 -18.71 -3.08 -18.04
N ARG A 328 -17.90 -3.90 -18.72
CA ARG A 328 -18.08 -5.35 -18.74
C ARG A 328 -17.78 -5.99 -17.38
N GLU A 329 -16.79 -5.45 -16.68
CA GLU A 329 -16.33 -5.90 -15.38
C GLU A 329 -17.40 -5.64 -14.33
N LEU A 330 -17.94 -4.43 -14.27
CA LEU A 330 -19.02 -4.09 -13.33
C LEU A 330 -20.32 -4.82 -13.67
N GLN A 331 -20.64 -5.03 -14.95
CA GLN A 331 -21.80 -5.85 -15.35
C GLN A 331 -21.68 -7.30 -14.88
N LYS A 332 -20.50 -7.91 -15.01
CA LYS A 332 -20.24 -9.25 -14.47
C LYS A 332 -20.34 -9.28 -12.95
N GLU A 333 -19.79 -8.27 -12.29
CA GLU A 333 -19.89 -8.15 -10.82
C GLU A 333 -21.34 -8.01 -10.35
N ILE A 334 -22.15 -7.18 -11.02
CA ILE A 334 -23.58 -7.06 -10.79
C ILE A 334 -24.27 -8.42 -10.94
N GLN A 335 -23.99 -9.15 -12.03
CA GLN A 335 -24.56 -10.48 -12.25
C GLN A 335 -24.24 -11.47 -11.13
N TRP A 336 -22.99 -11.47 -10.65
CA TRP A 336 -22.59 -12.35 -9.54
C TRP A 336 -23.22 -11.92 -8.21
N LEU A 337 -23.25 -10.62 -7.91
CA LEU A 337 -23.87 -10.10 -6.69
C LEU A 337 -25.38 -10.30 -6.67
N GLN A 338 -26.07 -10.30 -7.82
CA GLN A 338 -27.48 -10.68 -7.90
C GLN A 338 -27.69 -12.13 -7.46
N THR A 339 -26.84 -13.04 -7.93
CA THR A 339 -26.90 -14.46 -7.58
C THR A 339 -26.59 -14.71 -6.09
N LEU A 340 -25.70 -13.91 -5.51
CA LEU A 340 -25.19 -14.05 -4.14
C LEU A 340 -25.87 -13.07 -3.15
N ASN A 341 -26.98 -12.43 -3.54
CA ASN A 341 -27.60 -11.42 -2.69
C ASN A 341 -28.30 -12.07 -1.49
N GLY A 342 -27.91 -11.67 -0.28
CA GLY A 342 -28.41 -12.24 0.97
C GLY A 342 -27.38 -13.10 1.71
N ALA A 343 -26.21 -13.31 1.11
CA ALA A 343 -25.13 -14.04 1.73
C ALA A 343 -24.68 -13.39 3.02
N LYS A 344 -24.32 -14.22 3.98
CA LYS A 344 -23.67 -13.70 5.19
C LYS A 344 -22.29 -13.12 4.92
N HIS A 345 -21.57 -13.64 3.92
CA HIS A 345 -20.17 -13.28 3.62
C HIS A 345 -20.02 -12.39 2.39
N ILE A 346 -21.10 -12.08 1.69
CA ILE A 346 -21.10 -11.24 0.49
C ILE A 346 -21.86 -9.96 0.83
N VAL A 347 -21.37 -8.84 0.33
CA VAL A 347 -22.04 -7.56 0.48
C VAL A 347 -23.45 -7.60 -0.13
N LYS A 348 -24.42 -7.02 0.58
CA LYS A 348 -25.78 -6.90 0.09
C LYS A 348 -25.85 -5.87 -1.03
N ILE A 349 -26.35 -6.30 -2.19
CA ILE A 349 -26.71 -5.41 -3.30
C ILE A 349 -28.05 -4.74 -2.97
N LEU A 350 -28.08 -3.42 -3.06
CA LEU A 350 -29.25 -2.58 -2.74
C LEU A 350 -29.95 -2.11 -4.01
N ALA A 351 -29.19 -1.72 -5.03
CA ALA A 351 -29.69 -1.37 -6.34
C ALA A 351 -28.59 -1.52 -7.41
N TYR A 352 -28.97 -1.67 -8.67
CA TYR A 352 -28.04 -1.65 -9.80
C TYR A 352 -28.77 -1.18 -11.06
N CYS A 353 -28.03 -0.75 -12.07
CA CYS A 353 -28.57 -0.49 -13.41
C CYS A 353 -27.52 -0.80 -14.48
N ASP A 354 -27.93 -1.38 -15.62
CA ASP A 354 -27.05 -1.70 -16.75
C ASP A 354 -27.09 -0.65 -17.87
N ASP A 355 -28.26 -0.07 -18.17
CA ASP A 355 -28.47 1.04 -19.10
C ASP A 355 -29.71 1.88 -18.72
N LEU A 356 -29.51 3.20 -18.57
CA LEU A 356 -30.47 4.17 -17.98
C LEU A 356 -31.88 4.22 -18.61
N VAL A 357 -32.04 3.84 -19.88
CA VAL A 357 -33.34 4.00 -20.58
C VAL A 357 -34.38 2.98 -20.11
N ALA A 358 -33.94 1.84 -19.59
CA ALA A 358 -34.81 0.80 -19.05
C ALA A 358 -35.19 1.08 -17.58
N ALA A 359 -34.25 1.50 -16.73
CA ALA A 359 -34.47 1.65 -15.28
C ALA A 359 -35.56 2.67 -14.91
N SER A 360 -35.68 3.81 -15.62
CA SER A 360 -36.79 4.76 -15.36
C SER A 360 -38.15 4.20 -15.81
N LYS A 361 -38.18 3.31 -16.82
CA LYS A 361 -39.39 2.62 -17.30
C LYS A 361 -39.75 1.42 -16.43
N GLU A 362 -38.77 0.72 -15.87
CA GLU A 362 -38.95 -0.39 -14.92
C GLU A 362 -39.42 0.13 -13.56
N ALA A 363 -38.81 1.18 -13.02
CA ALA A 363 -39.22 1.81 -11.75
C ALA A 363 -40.64 2.40 -11.86
N ALA A 364 -40.98 3.00 -13.00
CA ALA A 364 -42.34 3.47 -13.29
C ALA A 364 -43.37 2.34 -13.50
N LYS A 365 -42.92 1.13 -13.86
CA LYS A 365 -43.78 -0.07 -13.96
C LYS A 365 -43.94 -0.79 -12.62
N GLN A 366 -42.86 -0.87 -11.82
CA GLN A 366 -42.85 -1.52 -10.52
C GLN A 366 -43.61 -0.72 -9.46
N SER A 367 -43.75 0.61 -9.60
CA SER A 367 -44.64 1.41 -8.74
C SER A 367 -46.13 1.09 -8.95
N VAL A 368 -46.49 0.36 -10.01
CA VAL A 368 -47.88 0.00 -10.37
C VAL A 368 -48.20 -1.47 -10.08
N ALA A 369 -47.19 -2.32 -9.85
CA ALA A 369 -47.37 -3.76 -9.68
C ALA A 369 -46.80 -4.25 -8.33
N SER A 370 -47.62 -4.17 -7.28
CA SER A 370 -47.36 -4.78 -5.98
C SER A 370 -47.34 -6.31 -6.06
N GLY A 371 -46.37 -6.96 -5.40
CA GLY A 371 -46.43 -8.40 -5.12
C GLY A 371 -45.16 -9.03 -4.54
N VAL A 372 -43.98 -8.43 -4.78
CA VAL A 372 -42.68 -8.99 -4.36
C VAL A 372 -42.26 -8.56 -2.94
N LEU A 373 -43.02 -7.66 -2.32
CA LEU A 373 -42.68 -7.03 -1.03
C LEU A 373 -42.74 -8.00 0.17
N ASP A 374 -43.54 -9.07 0.12
CA ASP A 374 -43.78 -9.96 1.26
C ASP A 374 -42.66 -10.99 1.51
N ALA A 375 -41.77 -11.22 0.54
CA ALA A 375 -40.66 -12.16 0.71
C ALA A 375 -39.43 -11.52 1.39
N VAL A 376 -39.29 -10.19 1.32
CA VAL A 376 -38.11 -9.45 1.82
C VAL A 376 -38.28 -9.00 3.29
N LEU A 377 -39.51 -9.05 3.83
CA LEU A 377 -39.86 -8.56 5.18
C LEU A 377 -39.49 -9.49 6.35
N ARG A 378 -38.60 -10.49 6.17
CA ARG A 378 -38.19 -11.43 7.23
C ARG A 378 -36.75 -11.28 7.73
N SER A 379 -36.08 -10.15 7.50
CA SER A 379 -34.77 -9.85 8.10
C SER A 379 -34.88 -8.76 9.16
N ASP A 380 -34.38 -9.00 10.38
CA ASP A 380 -34.42 -8.10 11.55
C ASP A 380 -33.54 -6.83 11.46
N THR A 381 -33.15 -6.42 10.25
CA THR A 381 -32.58 -5.09 10.00
C THR A 381 -33.58 -4.31 9.17
N ALA A 382 -34.02 -3.16 9.66
CA ALA A 382 -35.00 -2.29 8.99
C ALA A 382 -34.68 -2.17 7.48
N PRO A 383 -35.57 -2.63 6.58
CA PRO A 383 -35.29 -2.60 5.16
C PRO A 383 -35.34 -1.17 4.66
N VAL A 384 -34.21 -0.68 4.12
CA VAL A 384 -34.18 0.50 3.26
C VAL A 384 -35.15 0.23 2.10
N PRO A 385 -36.25 0.99 1.94
CA PRO A 385 -37.25 0.69 0.92
C PRO A 385 -36.60 0.71 -0.46
N VAL A 386 -36.89 -0.29 -1.30
CA VAL A 386 -36.32 -0.47 -2.65
C VAL A 386 -36.41 0.82 -3.49
N MET A 387 -37.43 1.66 -3.28
CA MET A 387 -37.54 2.95 -3.96
C MET A 387 -36.38 3.92 -3.65
N THR A 388 -35.80 3.91 -2.45
CA THR A 388 -34.77 4.87 -2.02
C THR A 388 -33.35 4.54 -2.52
N ALA A 389 -33.02 3.25 -2.69
CA ALA A 389 -31.69 2.85 -3.19
C ALA A 389 -31.54 3.11 -4.69
N PHE A 390 -32.59 2.85 -5.50
CA PHE A 390 -32.59 3.19 -6.92
C PHE A 390 -32.51 4.70 -7.16
N ASP A 391 -33.10 5.53 -6.30
CA ASP A 391 -32.98 6.99 -6.35
C ASP A 391 -31.51 7.46 -6.25
N THR A 392 -30.60 6.66 -5.68
CA THR A 392 -29.16 6.99 -5.68
C THR A 392 -28.49 6.86 -7.03
N LEU A 393 -29.05 6.05 -7.93
CA LEU A 393 -28.47 5.78 -9.24
C LEU A 393 -29.06 6.70 -10.32
N VAL A 394 -30.05 7.52 -9.98
CA VAL A 394 -30.68 8.47 -10.90
C VAL A 394 -29.65 9.48 -11.42
N GLY A 395 -29.52 9.58 -12.75
CA GLY A 395 -28.59 10.48 -13.42
C GLY A 395 -27.18 9.90 -13.68
N MET A 396 -26.90 8.68 -13.23
CA MET A 396 -25.60 8.01 -13.44
C MET A 396 -25.50 7.38 -14.83
N LYS A 397 -24.40 7.62 -15.55
CA LYS A 397 -24.19 7.09 -16.91
C LYS A 397 -23.44 5.75 -16.89
N GLY A 398 -24.02 4.73 -17.53
CA GLY A 398 -23.43 3.38 -17.63
C GLY A 398 -23.81 2.48 -16.44
N PRO A 399 -23.17 1.31 -16.29
CA PRO A 399 -23.50 0.42 -15.20
C PRO A 399 -23.10 1.05 -13.87
N ALA A 400 -24.00 0.95 -12.91
CA ALA A 400 -23.81 1.44 -11.56
C ALA A 400 -24.42 0.45 -10.55
N LEU A 401 -23.81 0.39 -9.37
CA LEU A 401 -24.09 -0.61 -8.36
C LEU A 401 -24.09 0.06 -6.99
N ALA A 402 -25.21 0.03 -6.28
CA ALA A 402 -25.32 0.46 -4.89
C ALA A 402 -25.33 -0.78 -3.98
N ILE A 403 -24.45 -0.77 -2.98
CA ILE A 403 -24.29 -1.84 -1.98
C ILE A 403 -24.36 -1.26 -0.57
N GLU A 404 -24.64 -2.11 0.42
CA GLU A 404 -24.59 -1.70 1.83
C GLU A 404 -23.21 -1.13 2.18
N TYR A 405 -23.19 -0.07 3.00
CA TYR A 405 -21.93 0.45 3.52
C TYR A 405 -21.57 -0.27 4.83
N ILE A 406 -20.33 -0.74 4.90
CA ILE A 406 -19.77 -1.38 6.09
C ILE A 406 -18.90 -0.35 6.79
N GLU A 407 -19.28 0.06 8.01
CA GLU A 407 -18.62 1.16 8.73
C GLU A 407 -17.19 0.84 9.19
N GLY A 408 -16.83 -0.44 9.26
CA GLY A 408 -15.49 -0.85 9.65
C GLY A 408 -14.43 -0.60 8.56
N SER A 409 -13.30 -1.29 8.66
CA SER A 409 -12.16 -1.13 7.76
C SER A 409 -12.00 -2.36 6.86
N ASP A 410 -11.20 -2.25 5.80
CA ASP A 410 -10.81 -3.42 5.02
C ASP A 410 -9.66 -4.20 5.70
N LEU A 411 -9.49 -5.45 5.29
CA LEU A 411 -8.50 -6.35 5.86
C LEU A 411 -7.06 -5.89 5.57
N LEU A 412 -6.82 -5.09 4.52
CA LEU A 412 -5.49 -4.52 4.28
C LEU A 412 -5.12 -3.51 5.36
N HIS A 413 -6.04 -2.58 5.66
CA HIS A 413 -5.87 -1.63 6.75
C HIS A 413 -5.76 -2.34 8.09
N PHE A 414 -6.48 -3.45 8.31
CA PHE A 414 -6.30 -4.30 9.49
C PHE A 414 -4.88 -4.86 9.62
N ILE A 415 -4.33 -5.41 8.54
CA ILE A 415 -2.96 -5.91 8.50
C ILE A 415 -1.95 -4.78 8.74
N GLN A 416 -2.15 -3.62 8.09
CA GLN A 416 -1.18 -2.52 8.12
C GLN A 416 -1.21 -1.72 9.43
N ASP A 417 -2.40 -1.38 9.95
CA ASP A 417 -2.54 -0.49 11.10
C ASP A 417 -2.48 -1.24 12.44
N GLY A 418 -3.07 -2.44 12.52
CA GLY A 418 -3.12 -3.24 13.76
C GLY A 418 -1.78 -3.84 14.15
N LEU A 419 -1.10 -4.45 13.20
CA LEU A 419 0.10 -5.25 13.49
C LEU A 419 1.38 -4.43 13.47
N LEU A 420 1.52 -3.50 12.51
CA LEU A 420 2.75 -2.73 12.33
C LEU A 420 2.86 -1.55 13.31
N ARG A 421 1.75 -0.95 13.75
CA ARG A 421 1.77 0.19 14.69
C ARG A 421 1.56 -0.22 16.14
N LYS A 422 0.68 -1.18 16.43
CA LYS A 422 0.32 -1.56 17.82
C LYS A 422 1.07 -2.80 18.33
N GLY A 423 1.73 -3.57 17.45
CA GLY A 423 2.57 -4.72 17.82
C GLY A 423 1.79 -5.91 18.41
N GLU A 424 0.47 -5.96 18.25
CA GLU A 424 -0.39 -7.01 18.81
C GLU A 424 -0.85 -8.00 17.75
N ARG A 425 -0.56 -9.28 17.97
CA ARG A 425 -1.00 -10.39 17.11
C ARG A 425 -2.44 -10.80 17.45
N PRO A 426 -3.30 -11.18 16.49
CA PRO A 426 -4.62 -11.73 16.80
C PRO A 426 -4.52 -13.03 17.61
N PRO A 427 -5.47 -13.31 18.53
CA PRO A 427 -5.62 -14.62 19.15
C PRO A 427 -5.83 -15.74 18.11
N ASN A 428 -5.48 -16.98 18.45
CA ASN A 428 -5.59 -18.12 17.53
C ASN A 428 -7.04 -18.40 17.12
N LYS A 429 -8.01 -18.25 18.05
CA LYS A 429 -9.43 -18.37 17.71
C LYS A 429 -9.85 -17.35 16.65
N VAL A 430 -9.30 -16.14 16.70
CA VAL A 430 -9.54 -15.11 15.68
C VAL A 430 -8.90 -15.52 14.36
N LEU A 431 -7.64 -15.95 14.35
CA LEU A 431 -6.94 -16.39 13.12
C LEU A 431 -7.67 -17.54 12.42
N TRP A 432 -8.11 -18.56 13.18
CA TRP A 432 -8.89 -19.69 12.64
C TRP A 432 -10.23 -19.25 12.04
N SER A 433 -10.95 -18.35 12.72
CA SER A 433 -12.22 -17.86 12.21
C SER A 433 -12.08 -16.96 10.99
N LEU A 434 -11.07 -16.08 10.96
CA LEU A 434 -10.75 -15.30 9.77
C LEU A 434 -10.38 -16.23 8.60
N PHE A 435 -9.58 -17.27 8.84
CA PHE A 435 -9.20 -18.23 7.80
C PHE A 435 -10.42 -19.00 7.28
N LEU A 436 -11.30 -19.47 8.16
CA LEU A 436 -12.54 -20.16 7.79
C LEU A 436 -13.44 -19.27 6.92
N CYS A 437 -13.61 -17.99 7.29
CA CYS A 437 -14.36 -17.03 6.48
C CYS A 437 -13.73 -16.81 5.09
N LEU A 438 -12.39 -16.69 5.02
CA LEU A 438 -11.69 -16.56 3.74
C LEU A 438 -11.84 -17.82 2.88
N VAL A 439 -11.75 -19.01 3.48
CA VAL A 439 -11.97 -20.28 2.79
C VAL A 439 -13.39 -20.32 2.22
N ARG A 440 -14.43 -19.96 2.99
CA ARG A 440 -15.81 -19.84 2.47
C ARG A 440 -15.95 -18.80 1.35
N ALA A 441 -15.22 -17.69 1.45
CA ALA A 441 -15.15 -16.65 0.43
C ALA A 441 -14.50 -17.15 -0.87
N THR A 442 -13.45 -17.97 -0.79
CA THR A 442 -12.85 -18.61 -1.99
C THR A 442 -13.80 -19.57 -2.70
N ILE A 443 -14.76 -20.07 -1.94
CA ILE A 443 -15.69 -21.14 -2.29
C ILE A 443 -17.01 -20.57 -2.87
N GLY A 444 -17.42 -19.34 -2.52
CA GLY A 444 -18.75 -18.82 -2.86
C GLY A 444 -19.91 -19.56 -2.18
N MET A 445 -19.66 -20.27 -1.08
CA MET A 445 -20.65 -21.14 -0.41
C MET A 445 -20.82 -20.75 1.07
N ALA A 446 -22.07 -20.65 1.51
CA ALA A 446 -22.44 -20.57 2.91
C ALA A 446 -23.17 -21.88 3.26
N TYR A 447 -22.64 -22.64 4.22
CA TYR A 447 -23.40 -23.78 4.73
C TYR A 447 -24.67 -23.28 5.43
N PRO A 448 -25.82 -23.94 5.25
CA PRO A 448 -26.99 -23.64 6.06
C PRO A 448 -26.68 -23.91 7.54
N ILE A 449 -27.30 -23.12 8.41
CA ILE A 449 -27.21 -23.31 9.87
C ILE A 449 -27.72 -24.72 10.18
N GLY A 450 -26.84 -25.61 10.66
CA GLY A 450 -27.19 -26.96 11.13
C GLY A 450 -26.94 -28.13 10.15
N ALA A 451 -26.19 -27.93 9.07
CA ALA A 451 -25.79 -29.06 8.20
C ALA A 451 -24.89 -30.06 8.94
N ALA A 452 -25.06 -31.36 8.63
CA ALA A 452 -24.25 -32.43 9.20
C ALA A 452 -22.85 -32.46 8.56
N ILE A 453 -21.85 -32.87 9.36
CA ILE A 453 -20.47 -33.08 8.89
C ILE A 453 -20.48 -34.13 7.76
N GLY A 454 -19.92 -33.76 6.60
CA GLY A 454 -19.80 -34.64 5.42
C GLY A 454 -20.84 -34.40 4.31
N GLU A 455 -21.82 -33.51 4.50
CA GLU A 455 -22.66 -33.05 3.39
C GLU A 455 -21.86 -32.06 2.52
N PRO A 456 -21.92 -32.14 1.18
CA PRO A 456 -21.18 -31.24 0.32
C PRO A 456 -21.58 -29.78 0.60
N PRO A 457 -20.63 -28.83 0.57
CA PRO A 457 -20.94 -27.42 0.74
C PRO A 457 -22.00 -27.03 -0.28
N ILE A 458 -23.13 -26.53 0.22
CA ILE A 458 -24.18 -26.01 -0.63
C ILE A 458 -23.79 -24.55 -0.88
N LEU A 459 -23.67 -24.17 -2.15
CA LEU A 459 -23.71 -22.76 -2.58
C LEU A 459 -24.70 -22.04 -1.67
N GLU A 460 -24.24 -20.98 -1.02
CA GLU A 460 -25.08 -20.13 -0.19
C GLU A 460 -26.43 -19.98 -0.88
N THR A 461 -27.53 -20.41 -0.26
CA THR A 461 -28.74 -20.89 -0.94
C THR A 461 -29.16 -20.03 -2.14
N ILE A 462 -28.57 -20.29 -3.31
CA ILE A 462 -28.94 -19.64 -4.56
C ILE A 462 -30.25 -20.32 -4.94
N PRO A 463 -31.35 -19.58 -5.16
CA PRO A 463 -32.57 -20.14 -5.70
C PRO A 463 -32.26 -21.05 -6.89
N ASP A 464 -32.83 -22.26 -6.96
CA ASP A 464 -32.46 -23.27 -7.97
C ASP A 464 -32.63 -22.78 -9.42
N ASP A 465 -33.46 -21.77 -9.62
CA ASP A 465 -33.71 -21.05 -10.87
C ASP A 465 -32.69 -19.95 -11.21
N ALA A 466 -31.78 -19.61 -10.28
CA ALA A 466 -30.76 -18.56 -10.42
C ALA A 466 -29.31 -19.07 -10.41
N ARG A 467 -29.10 -20.39 -10.44
CA ARG A 467 -27.74 -20.97 -10.48
C ARG A 467 -27.04 -20.62 -11.81
N PRO A 468 -25.83 -20.03 -11.78
CA PRO A 468 -25.08 -19.74 -12.99
C PRO A 468 -24.69 -21.04 -13.71
N GLU A 469 -24.60 -21.01 -15.04
CA GLU A 469 -24.22 -22.16 -15.89
C GLU A 469 -22.81 -22.71 -15.59
N ARG A 470 -22.01 -22.00 -14.80
CA ARG A 470 -20.64 -22.37 -14.39
C ARG A 470 -20.46 -22.21 -12.88
N ALA A 471 -19.52 -22.98 -12.31
CA ALA A 471 -19.13 -22.85 -10.90
C ALA A 471 -18.68 -21.40 -10.60
N ILE A 472 -19.19 -20.83 -9.50
CA ILE A 472 -18.80 -19.52 -9.01
C ILE A 472 -17.35 -19.63 -8.52
N VAL A 473 -16.43 -19.01 -9.25
CA VAL A 473 -15.02 -18.92 -8.86
C VAL A 473 -14.74 -17.43 -8.69
N HIS A 474 -14.47 -17.00 -7.45
CA HIS A 474 -14.04 -15.63 -7.18
C HIS A 474 -12.66 -15.39 -7.81
N GLY A 475 -12.44 -14.24 -8.46
CA GLY A 475 -11.23 -13.98 -9.25
C GLY A 475 -10.06 -13.28 -8.54
N ASP A 476 -10.25 -12.65 -7.37
CA ASP A 476 -9.20 -11.91 -6.65
C ASP A 476 -9.57 -11.73 -5.16
N VAL A 477 -9.20 -12.68 -4.30
CA VAL A 477 -9.32 -12.54 -2.83
C VAL A 477 -8.19 -11.63 -2.34
N ALA A 478 -8.37 -10.32 -2.54
CA ALA A 478 -7.45 -9.30 -2.07
C ALA A 478 -7.89 -8.76 -0.70
N PRO A 479 -6.97 -8.47 0.25
CA PRO A 479 -7.31 -7.89 1.56
C PRO A 479 -8.18 -6.63 1.50
N ARG A 480 -7.97 -5.77 0.49
CA ARG A 480 -8.75 -4.54 0.27
C ARG A 480 -10.22 -4.80 -0.11
N ASN A 481 -10.55 -6.00 -0.59
CA ASN A 481 -11.90 -6.39 -1.01
C ASN A 481 -12.68 -7.10 0.11
N VAL A 482 -12.05 -7.28 1.28
CA VAL A 482 -12.64 -7.95 2.45
C VAL A 482 -12.88 -6.89 3.51
N MET A 483 -14.13 -6.53 3.73
CA MET A 483 -14.52 -5.60 4.78
C MET A 483 -14.72 -6.32 6.10
N ILE A 484 -14.30 -5.66 7.17
CA ILE A 484 -14.41 -6.15 8.53
C ILE A 484 -15.30 -5.21 9.35
N GLN A 485 -16.45 -5.68 9.81
CA GLN A 485 -17.41 -4.89 10.59
C GLN A 485 -17.35 -5.23 12.09
N PRO A 486 -17.34 -4.26 13.03
CA PRO A 486 -17.47 -4.52 14.47
C PRO A 486 -18.82 -5.15 14.88
N GLY A 487 -18.85 -5.91 15.98
CA GLY A 487 -19.99 -6.64 16.54
C GLY A 487 -19.70 -7.24 17.94
N ASP A 488 -20.74 -7.76 18.60
CA ASP A 488 -20.75 -7.90 20.07
C ASP A 488 -20.79 -9.34 20.67
N GLU A 489 -20.91 -10.41 19.86
CA GLU A 489 -21.11 -11.81 20.36
C GLU A 489 -19.86 -12.73 20.24
N LEU A 490 -19.99 -14.07 20.23
CA LEU A 490 -18.94 -15.08 19.87
C LEU A 490 -19.51 -16.28 19.06
N GLY A 491 -18.81 -16.70 18.00
CA GLY A 491 -19.14 -17.72 16.96
C GLY A 491 -18.66 -17.29 15.55
N GLU A 492 -18.81 -18.07 14.47
CA GLU A 492 -18.23 -17.74 13.14
C GLU A 492 -18.52 -16.31 12.62
N HIS A 493 -19.79 -15.88 12.68
CA HIS A 493 -20.22 -14.48 12.41
C HIS A 493 -20.43 -13.66 13.68
N LYS A 494 -20.03 -14.24 14.79
CA LYS A 494 -20.27 -13.72 16.10
C LYS A 494 -18.96 -13.34 16.77
N ILE A 495 -17.76 -13.76 16.34
CA ILE A 495 -16.43 -13.45 16.93
C ILE A 495 -16.09 -11.99 16.65
N GLY A 496 -16.83 -11.12 17.33
CA GLY A 496 -16.70 -9.69 17.26
C GLY A 496 -16.96 -9.07 15.90
N GLN A 497 -17.01 -9.77 14.74
CA GLN A 497 -16.99 -9.12 13.40
C GLN A 497 -17.68 -9.89 12.26
N SER A 498 -18.32 -9.15 11.35
CA SER A 498 -18.77 -9.69 10.06
C SER A 498 -17.70 -9.44 8.99
N LEU A 499 -17.27 -10.50 8.30
CA LEU A 499 -16.41 -10.42 7.12
C LEU A 499 -17.28 -10.45 5.88
N LYS A 500 -17.22 -9.40 5.06
CA LYS A 500 -17.97 -9.33 3.81
C LYS A 500 -17.06 -9.02 2.63
N LEU A 501 -17.18 -9.81 1.58
CA LEU A 501 -16.60 -9.52 0.28
C LEU A 501 -17.40 -8.45 -0.42
N ILE A 502 -16.70 -7.40 -0.89
CA ILE A 502 -17.30 -6.26 -1.57
C ILE A 502 -16.94 -6.17 -3.05
N ASP A 503 -16.06 -7.03 -3.56
CA ASP A 503 -15.57 -6.99 -4.94
C ASP A 503 -15.15 -8.38 -5.41
N PHE A 504 -15.55 -8.76 -6.62
CA PHE A 504 -15.28 -10.07 -7.20
C PHE A 504 -14.18 -10.09 -8.27
N GLY A 505 -13.69 -8.92 -8.68
CA GLY A 505 -12.59 -8.72 -9.63
C GLY A 505 -12.87 -9.16 -11.08
N ALA A 506 -12.06 -8.66 -12.02
CA ALA A 506 -12.04 -9.18 -13.39
C ALA A 506 -11.35 -10.55 -13.41
N ALA A 507 -12.13 -11.61 -13.29
CA ALA A 507 -11.66 -12.97 -13.56
C ALA A 507 -11.22 -13.04 -15.03
N PHE A 508 -9.93 -12.83 -15.29
CA PHE A 508 -9.36 -13.52 -16.43
C PHE A 508 -9.42 -15.00 -16.06
N GLU A 509 -10.25 -15.76 -16.78
CA GLU A 509 -10.21 -17.23 -16.80
C GLU A 509 -8.83 -17.68 -17.32
N TYR A 510 -7.75 -17.35 -16.62
CA TYR A 510 -6.47 -17.95 -16.89
C TYR A 510 -6.52 -19.34 -16.28
N LEU A 511 -6.76 -20.30 -17.18
CA LEU A 511 -6.44 -21.74 -17.12
C LEU A 511 -4.95 -22.00 -16.78
N THR A 512 -4.36 -21.20 -15.89
CA THR A 512 -3.03 -21.39 -15.37
C THR A 512 -3.14 -22.14 -14.05
N PRO A 513 -2.14 -22.96 -13.68
CA PRO A 513 -2.13 -23.67 -12.41
C PRO A 513 -2.28 -22.76 -11.18
N ASN A 514 -1.98 -21.46 -11.30
CA ASN A 514 -2.07 -20.48 -10.22
C ASN A 514 -3.38 -19.65 -10.23
N GLY A 515 -4.27 -19.84 -11.20
CA GLY A 515 -5.60 -19.20 -11.26
C GLY A 515 -6.71 -20.09 -10.70
N GLY A 516 -7.81 -19.48 -10.24
CA GLY A 516 -8.98 -20.21 -9.75
C GLY A 516 -8.92 -20.61 -8.25
N PRO A 517 -9.66 -21.64 -7.81
CA PRO A 517 -9.82 -21.96 -6.39
C PRO A 517 -8.49 -22.21 -5.65
N GLN A 518 -7.51 -22.81 -6.33
CA GLN A 518 -6.18 -23.05 -5.77
C GLN A 518 -5.33 -21.78 -5.64
N GLY A 519 -5.55 -20.78 -6.52
CA GLY A 519 -4.98 -19.44 -6.38
C GLY A 519 -5.61 -18.69 -5.21
N ASN A 520 -6.94 -18.68 -5.12
CA ASN A 520 -7.65 -18.05 -4.01
C ASN A 520 -7.27 -18.66 -2.66
N LEU A 521 -7.10 -19.97 -2.58
CA LEU A 521 -6.67 -20.65 -1.37
C LEU A 521 -5.25 -20.24 -0.95
N TYR A 522 -4.36 -20.05 -1.93
CA TYR A 522 -3.03 -19.53 -1.69
C TYR A 522 -3.08 -18.09 -1.15
N ASP A 523 -3.89 -17.23 -1.76
CA ASP A 523 -4.04 -15.84 -1.35
C ASP A 523 -4.67 -15.76 0.05
N ALA A 524 -5.73 -16.52 0.32
CA ALA A 524 -6.34 -16.63 1.65
C ALA A 524 -5.32 -17.05 2.73
N ALA A 525 -4.42 -18.00 2.41
CA ALA A 525 -3.37 -18.40 3.33
C ALA A 525 -2.33 -17.28 3.55
N GLU A 526 -1.93 -16.59 2.48
CA GLU A 526 -0.99 -15.45 2.55
C GLU A 526 -1.57 -14.31 3.41
N ILE A 527 -2.86 -14.04 3.31
CA ILE A 527 -3.57 -13.06 4.14
C ILE A 527 -3.42 -13.39 5.63
N ILE A 528 -3.67 -14.64 6.03
CA ILE A 528 -3.57 -15.05 7.44
C ILE A 528 -2.12 -15.02 7.93
N ILE A 529 -1.16 -15.38 7.09
CA ILE A 529 0.28 -15.30 7.45
C ILE A 529 0.69 -13.86 7.73
N ASN A 530 0.20 -12.91 6.94
CA ASN A 530 0.47 -11.49 7.18
C ASN A 530 -0.10 -11.00 8.53
N LEU A 531 -1.03 -11.75 9.14
CA LEU A 531 -1.54 -11.47 10.49
C LEU A 531 -0.60 -11.89 11.62
N PHE A 532 0.48 -12.63 11.33
CA PHE A 532 1.44 -13.04 12.36
C PHE A 532 2.41 -11.91 12.72
N GLY A 533 2.50 -10.85 11.90
CA GLY A 533 3.33 -9.68 12.14
C GLY A 533 4.17 -9.26 10.94
N ASN A 534 5.18 -8.43 11.18
CA ASN A 534 6.07 -7.90 10.14
C ASN A 534 7.04 -8.98 9.64
N LEU A 535 6.56 -9.82 8.73
CA LEU A 535 7.36 -10.87 8.10
C LEU A 535 8.22 -10.28 6.96
N PRO A 536 9.46 -10.76 6.76
CA PRO A 536 10.31 -10.29 5.68
C PRO A 536 9.62 -10.54 4.32
N MET A 537 9.72 -9.57 3.41
CA MET A 537 9.07 -9.59 2.07
C MET A 537 9.45 -10.79 1.17
N ARG A 538 10.38 -11.66 1.58
CA ARG A 538 10.83 -12.82 0.79
C ARG A 538 10.20 -14.11 1.30
N LYS A 539 9.43 -14.76 0.42
CA LYS A 539 8.91 -16.11 0.60
C LYS A 539 10.09 -17.10 0.71
N VAL A 540 10.18 -17.81 1.83
CA VAL A 540 11.21 -18.84 2.06
C VAL A 540 10.63 -20.19 1.67
N VAL A 541 11.30 -20.88 0.73
CA VAL A 541 10.87 -22.20 0.26
C VAL A 541 11.53 -23.29 1.08
N VAL A 542 10.71 -24.19 1.65
CA VAL A 542 11.17 -25.28 2.51
C VAL A 542 10.35 -26.54 2.22
N ALA A 543 10.93 -27.71 2.45
CA ALA A 543 10.18 -28.96 2.41
C ALA A 543 9.34 -29.10 3.68
N TRP A 544 8.04 -29.35 3.53
CA TRP A 544 7.09 -29.60 4.60
C TRP A 544 6.13 -30.73 4.18
N GLU A 545 5.97 -31.75 5.02
CA GLU A 545 5.10 -32.91 4.75
C GLU A 545 5.27 -33.52 3.34
N SER A 546 6.52 -33.62 2.87
CA SER A 546 6.94 -34.17 1.56
C SER A 546 6.83 -33.24 0.34
N TYR A 547 6.42 -31.98 0.50
CA TYR A 547 6.33 -31.02 -0.60
C TYR A 547 6.97 -29.67 -0.28
N ASP A 548 7.43 -28.96 -1.30
CA ASP A 548 7.99 -27.63 -1.14
C ASP A 548 6.86 -26.59 -0.95
N THR A 549 6.91 -25.88 0.17
CA THR A 549 5.99 -24.78 0.51
C THR A 549 6.69 -23.43 0.49
N ARG A 550 5.96 -22.38 0.12
CA ARG A 550 6.41 -20.98 0.19
C ARG A 550 6.26 -20.35 1.58
N ALA A 551 5.70 -21.10 2.55
CA ALA A 551 5.43 -20.65 3.90
C ALA A 551 6.56 -20.98 4.90
N GLY A 552 7.80 -21.18 4.44
CA GLY A 552 8.89 -21.61 5.31
C GLY A 552 9.18 -20.70 6.50
N ILE A 553 8.83 -19.42 6.39
CA ILE A 553 8.99 -18.41 7.46
C ILE A 553 8.11 -18.68 8.70
N ILE A 554 7.02 -19.44 8.57
CA ILE A 554 6.11 -19.73 9.69
C ILE A 554 6.31 -21.14 10.28
N LEU A 555 7.17 -21.95 9.67
CA LEU A 555 7.34 -23.36 10.05
C LEU A 555 8.56 -23.56 10.97
N PRO A 556 8.50 -24.51 11.91
CA PRO A 556 9.67 -24.87 12.70
C PRO A 556 10.83 -25.32 11.82
N GLN A 557 12.02 -24.76 12.03
CA GLN A 557 13.24 -25.11 11.31
C GLN A 557 14.39 -25.37 12.29
N ASN A 558 15.12 -26.47 12.09
CA ASN A 558 16.30 -26.81 12.89
C ASN A 558 16.05 -26.79 14.42
N GLY A 559 14.85 -27.20 14.85
CA GLY A 559 14.46 -27.20 16.26
C GLY A 559 14.04 -25.84 16.82
N GLN A 560 14.00 -24.78 16.00
CA GLN A 560 13.48 -23.47 16.38
C GLN A 560 12.08 -23.26 15.80
N ASP A 561 11.13 -22.91 16.66
CA ASP A 561 9.79 -22.50 16.26
C ASP A 561 9.75 -20.96 16.14
N PRO A 562 9.51 -20.39 14.94
CA PRO A 562 9.46 -18.94 14.76
C PRO A 562 8.20 -18.29 15.37
N PHE A 563 7.13 -19.06 15.60
CA PHE A 563 5.84 -18.58 16.10
C PHE A 563 5.22 -19.58 17.10
N PRO A 564 5.89 -19.87 18.24
CA PRO A 564 5.41 -20.85 19.22
C PRO A 564 4.05 -20.49 19.83
N GLU A 565 3.67 -19.21 19.79
CA GLU A 565 2.37 -18.71 20.24
C GLU A 565 1.21 -18.93 19.25
N VAL A 566 1.54 -19.27 17.99
CA VAL A 566 0.56 -19.53 16.94
C VAL A 566 0.40 -21.04 16.78
N ASP A 567 -0.85 -21.48 16.78
CA ASP A 567 -1.25 -22.87 16.65
C ASP A 567 -0.54 -23.55 15.46
N LEU A 568 0.21 -24.61 15.76
CA LEU A 568 0.99 -25.33 14.76
C LEU A 568 0.11 -26.00 13.71
N GLU A 569 -1.12 -26.41 14.09
CA GLU A 569 -2.08 -26.99 13.15
C GLU A 569 -2.51 -25.97 12.08
N LEU A 570 -2.76 -24.71 12.50
CA LEU A 570 -3.06 -23.63 11.57
C LEU A 570 -1.88 -23.39 10.64
N ARG A 571 -0.67 -23.29 11.20
CA ARG A 571 0.55 -23.05 10.42
C ARG A 571 0.85 -24.15 9.42
N SER A 572 0.63 -25.41 9.80
CA SER A 572 0.76 -26.54 8.87
C SER A 572 -0.27 -26.46 7.74
N LEU A 573 -1.54 -26.17 8.07
CA LEU A 573 -2.58 -26.04 7.06
C LEU A 573 -2.31 -24.90 6.07
N LEU A 574 -1.89 -23.73 6.56
CA LEU A 574 -1.50 -22.59 5.71
C LEU A 574 -0.31 -22.96 4.81
N ALA A 575 0.67 -23.69 5.34
CA ALA A 575 1.81 -24.16 4.56
C ALA A 575 1.41 -25.12 3.44
N ARG A 576 0.44 -26.02 3.68
CA ARG A 576 -0.15 -26.90 2.67
C ARG A 576 -0.88 -26.11 1.57
N CYS A 577 -1.62 -25.07 1.95
CA CYS A 577 -2.27 -24.14 1.02
C CYS A 577 -1.25 -23.37 0.16
N MET A 578 -0.02 -23.20 0.65
CA MET A 578 1.07 -22.49 -0.02
C MET A 578 2.10 -23.39 -0.70
N TYR A 579 1.77 -24.66 -0.97
CA TYR A 579 2.64 -25.52 -1.78
C TYR A 579 2.97 -24.88 -3.13
N THR A 580 4.23 -25.01 -3.52
CA THR A 580 4.80 -24.44 -4.76
C THR A 580 4.12 -25.01 -5.99
N SER A 581 3.73 -26.29 -5.95
CA SER A 581 2.90 -26.94 -6.96
C SER A 581 1.42 -26.80 -6.59
N PRO A 582 0.61 -26.10 -7.41
CA PRO A 582 -0.82 -25.92 -7.13
C PRO A 582 -1.61 -27.23 -7.11
N TYR A 583 -1.17 -28.25 -7.85
CA TYR A 583 -1.80 -29.58 -7.89
C TYR A 583 -1.60 -30.39 -6.62
N ARG A 584 -0.71 -29.96 -5.72
CA ARG A 584 -0.43 -30.62 -4.44
C ARG A 584 -1.12 -29.94 -3.27
N ARG A 585 -1.67 -28.75 -3.48
CA ARG A 585 -2.44 -28.04 -2.46
C ARG A 585 -3.70 -28.84 -2.12
N PRO A 586 -4.16 -28.78 -0.86
CA PRO A 586 -5.33 -29.52 -0.41
C PRO A 586 -6.58 -29.13 -1.21
N ALA A 587 -7.54 -30.06 -1.24
CA ALA A 587 -8.85 -29.77 -1.78
C ALA A 587 -9.58 -28.81 -0.83
N LEU A 588 -10.50 -28.02 -1.37
CA LEU A 588 -11.05 -26.87 -0.66
C LEU A 588 -12.06 -27.28 0.42
N ASP A 589 -12.77 -28.39 0.20
CA ASP A 589 -13.58 -29.12 1.18
C ASP A 589 -12.73 -29.63 2.36
N GLU A 590 -11.55 -30.19 2.08
CA GLU A 590 -10.62 -30.62 3.12
C GLU A 590 -10.16 -29.46 4.02
N VAL A 591 -9.75 -28.33 3.41
CA VAL A 591 -9.34 -27.14 4.17
C VAL A 591 -10.49 -26.60 5.01
N PHE A 592 -11.70 -26.56 4.43
CA PHE A 592 -12.90 -26.14 5.10
C PHE A 592 -13.19 -27.00 6.34
N GLU A 593 -13.16 -28.34 6.21
CA GLU A 593 -13.41 -29.25 7.33
C GLU A 593 -12.42 -29.04 8.47
N ILE A 594 -11.12 -28.92 8.15
CA ILE A 594 -10.09 -28.70 9.17
C ILE A 594 -10.30 -27.36 9.88
N ALA A 595 -10.50 -26.27 9.12
CA ALA A 595 -10.72 -24.94 9.70
C ALA A 595 -12.02 -24.87 10.53
N ASN A 596 -13.10 -25.47 10.05
CA ASN A 596 -14.37 -25.52 10.76
C ASN A 596 -14.27 -26.35 12.05
N ASN A 597 -13.61 -27.51 12.02
CA ASN A 597 -13.37 -28.32 13.20
C ASN A 597 -12.52 -27.55 14.22
N ALA A 598 -11.49 -26.83 13.78
CA ALA A 598 -10.70 -26.00 14.67
C ALA A 598 -11.55 -24.91 15.35
N VAL A 599 -12.41 -24.21 14.61
CA VAL A 599 -13.29 -23.15 15.15
C VAL A 599 -14.36 -23.71 16.10
N THR A 600 -14.93 -24.87 15.81
CA THR A 600 -16.08 -25.42 16.54
C THR A 600 -15.70 -26.29 17.74
N THR A 601 -14.54 -26.95 17.72
CA THR A 601 -14.15 -27.93 18.73
C THR A 601 -13.03 -27.48 19.66
N LYS A 602 -12.13 -26.58 19.23
CA LYS A 602 -11.00 -26.13 20.07
C LYS A 602 -11.47 -25.13 21.13
N ASN A 603 -11.35 -25.51 22.40
CA ASN A 603 -11.50 -24.60 23.53
C ASN A 603 -10.18 -23.83 23.81
N GLU A 604 -10.19 -22.91 24.78
CA GLU A 604 -9.03 -22.07 25.11
C GLU A 604 -7.76 -22.87 25.39
N ARG A 605 -7.89 -24.04 26.03
CA ARG A 605 -6.75 -24.87 26.46
C ARG A 605 -6.08 -25.61 25.31
N ALA A 606 -6.70 -25.63 24.12
CA ALA A 606 -6.12 -26.25 22.93
C ALA A 606 -5.05 -25.37 22.26
N PHE A 607 -4.89 -24.12 22.70
CA PHE A 607 -3.95 -23.16 22.10
C PHE A 607 -2.75 -22.90 23.02
N PRO A 608 -1.59 -22.48 22.48
CA PRO A 608 -0.37 -22.24 23.27
C PRO A 608 -0.53 -21.24 24.43
N ASN A 609 -1.41 -20.25 24.28
CA ASN A 609 -1.64 -19.16 25.25
C ASN A 609 -3.14 -19.04 25.62
N PRO A 610 -3.69 -19.94 26.45
CA PRO A 610 -5.14 -20.03 26.71
C PRO A 610 -5.77 -18.73 27.22
N GLU A 611 -5.04 -17.92 27.97
CA GLU A 611 -5.49 -16.65 28.52
C GLU A 611 -5.87 -15.63 27.44
N ARG A 612 -5.22 -15.70 26.27
CA ARG A 612 -5.50 -14.83 25.12
C ARG A 612 -6.74 -15.25 24.33
N GLU A 613 -7.20 -16.49 24.53
CA GLU A 613 -8.30 -17.10 23.79
C GLU A 613 -9.66 -17.00 24.53
N THR A 614 -9.66 -16.35 25.69
CA THR A 614 -10.87 -16.12 26.48
C THR A 614 -11.80 -15.12 25.77
N PRO A 615 -13.13 -15.23 25.96
CA PRO A 615 -14.09 -14.24 25.47
C PRO A 615 -13.74 -12.79 25.81
N GLY A 616 -13.24 -12.55 27.02
CA GLY A 616 -12.82 -11.21 27.48
C GLY A 616 -11.59 -10.71 26.73
N ALA A 617 -10.56 -11.55 26.55
CA ALA A 617 -9.35 -11.18 25.84
C ALA A 617 -9.59 -10.91 24.35
N ILE A 618 -10.43 -11.72 23.70
CA ILE A 618 -10.82 -11.51 22.30
C ILE A 618 -11.60 -10.20 22.14
N ARG A 619 -12.54 -9.90 23.04
CA ARG A 619 -13.24 -8.60 23.04
C ARG A 619 -12.28 -7.43 23.25
N ALA A 620 -11.35 -7.55 24.20
CA ALA A 620 -10.35 -6.51 24.45
C ALA A 620 -9.44 -6.28 23.23
N PHE A 621 -9.03 -7.35 22.53
CA PHE A 621 -8.28 -7.26 21.28
C PHE A 621 -9.05 -6.44 20.22
N TRP A 622 -10.32 -6.75 20.00
CA TRP A 622 -11.14 -6.00 19.04
C TRP A 622 -11.41 -4.55 19.46
N GLN A 623 -11.64 -4.31 20.76
CA GLN A 623 -11.81 -2.95 21.31
C GLN A 623 -10.58 -2.09 21.06
N LYS A 624 -9.41 -2.62 21.43
CA LYS A 624 -8.12 -1.95 21.22
C LYS A 624 -7.83 -1.70 19.74
N PHE A 625 -8.29 -2.58 18.85
CA PHE A 625 -8.09 -2.40 17.42
C PHE A 625 -8.98 -1.28 16.86
N PHE A 626 -10.30 -1.33 17.08
CA PHE A 626 -11.27 -0.46 16.40
C PHE A 626 -11.54 0.89 17.09
N PHE A 627 -11.38 0.97 18.42
CA PHE A 627 -11.86 2.10 19.20
C PHE A 627 -10.74 2.85 19.93
N ASP A 628 -9.65 2.17 20.31
CA ASP A 628 -8.47 2.83 20.87
C ASP A 628 -7.54 3.31 19.74
N LEU A 629 -7.92 4.38 19.06
CA LEU A 629 -7.00 5.18 18.25
C LEU A 629 -6.46 6.32 19.13
N PRO A 630 -5.13 6.56 19.21
CA PRO A 630 -4.64 7.83 19.73
C PRO A 630 -5.14 8.97 18.83
N GLU A 631 -5.60 10.07 19.46
CA GLU A 631 -6.04 11.31 18.80
C GLU A 631 -5.02 11.91 17.81
#